data_AF-A0A537DW87-F1
#
_entry.id   AF-A0A537DW87-F1
#
_cell.length_a   1.000
_cell.length_b   1.000
_cell.length_c   1.000
_cell.angle_alpha   90.00
_cell.angle_beta   90.00
_cell.angle_gamma   90.00
#
_symmetry.space_group_name_H-M   'P 1'
#
loop_
_entity.id
_entity.type
_entity.pdbx_description
1 polymer ?
#
loop_
_entity_poly.entity_id
_entity_poly.type
_entity_poly.pdbx_seq_one_letter_code
_entity_poly.pdbx_strand_id
1 'polypeptide(L)' 'MSKAFVKDEGVPQEVEREAQSNPDGKNYITPEGYARLKAELKQLAEAERPAVVRTVAWAASLGDRSENADYLYGKRRL' A
#
# COMPACT_ATOMS: atom_id res chain seq x y z
N MET A 1 36.11 35.49 6.48
CA MET A 1 34.72 35.41 6.98
C MET A 1 34.09 34.19 6.34
N SER A 2 34.23 33.06 7.02
CA SER A 2 33.90 31.72 6.53
C SER A 2 32.39 31.54 6.48
N LYS A 3 31.81 31.43 5.28
CA LYS A 3 30.40 31.09 5.13
C LYS A 3 30.31 29.56 5.18
N ALA A 4 29.94 29.06 6.36
CA ALA A 4 29.83 27.64 6.67
C ALA A 4 28.83 26.96 5.72
N PHE A 5 29.29 25.91 5.05
CA PHE A 5 28.46 24.94 4.35
C PHE A 5 27.69 24.14 5.41
N VAL A 6 26.40 24.44 5.59
CA VAL A 6 25.49 23.54 6.30
C VAL A 6 24.89 22.64 5.23
N LYS A 7 25.34 21.39 5.22
CA LYS A 7 24.78 20.33 4.38
C LYS A 7 23.46 19.94 5.03
N ASP A 8 22.36 20.38 4.42
CA ASP A 8 21.02 19.90 4.71
C ASP A 8 21.05 18.38 4.52
N GLU A 9 20.95 17.63 5.63
CA GLU A 9 20.90 16.18 5.57
C GLU A 9 19.57 15.81 4.96
N GLY A 10 19.61 15.56 3.64
CA GLY A 10 18.46 15.18 2.85
C GLY A 10 17.68 14.08 3.54
N VAL A 11 16.38 14.33 3.67
CA VAL A 11 15.35 13.36 4.01
C VAL A 11 15.69 12.04 3.30
N PRO A 12 15.80 10.90 3.99
CA PRO A 12 16.03 9.64 3.30
C PRO A 12 14.91 9.49 2.28
N GLN A 13 15.28 9.55 0.99
CA GLN A 13 14.36 9.28 -0.09
C GLN A 13 13.75 7.92 0.21
N GLU A 14 12.43 7.88 0.41
CA GLU A 14 11.67 6.63 0.40
C GLU A 14 12.00 5.96 -0.92
N VAL A 15 12.87 4.95 -0.87
CA VAL A 15 13.19 4.14 -2.04
C VAL A 15 11.93 3.34 -2.34
N GLU A 16 11.07 3.91 -3.18
CA GLU A 16 10.03 3.19 -3.90
C GLU A 16 10.75 2.13 -4.73
N ARG A 17 11.01 0.97 -4.12
CA ARG A 17 11.62 -0.17 -4.79
C ARG A 17 10.58 -0.67 -5.78
N GLU A 18 10.68 -0.22 -7.02
CA GLU A 18 9.89 -0.75 -8.12
C GLU A 18 10.10 -2.26 -8.16
N ALA A 19 9.03 -3.01 -7.88
CA ALA A 19 9.07 -4.46 -7.92
C ALA A 19 9.34 -4.89 -9.37
N GLN A 20 10.54 -5.37 -9.64
CA GLN A 20 10.88 -5.96 -10.94
C GLN A 20 10.06 -7.25 -11.12
N SER A 21 8.87 -7.12 -11.70
CA SER A 21 8.08 -8.29 -12.11
C SER A 21 8.75 -8.90 -13.32
N ASN A 22 9.23 -10.13 -13.20
CA ASN A 22 9.74 -10.86 -14.34
C ASN A 22 8.58 -11.65 -14.95
N PRO A 23 7.95 -11.19 -16.06
CA PRO A 23 6.73 -11.81 -16.58
C PRO A 23 6.98 -13.22 -17.13
N ASP A 24 8.20 -13.51 -17.59
CA ASP A 24 8.59 -14.79 -18.20
C ASP A 24 9.57 -15.59 -17.31
N GLY A 25 9.91 -15.08 -16.13
CA GLY A 25 10.94 -15.63 -15.25
C GLY A 25 10.40 -16.28 -13.98
N LYS A 26 11.11 -17.30 -13.48
CA LYS A 26 10.83 -17.88 -12.15
C LYS A 26 11.26 -16.88 -11.07
N ASN A 27 10.31 -16.42 -10.26
CA ASN A 27 10.56 -15.57 -9.10
C ASN A 27 10.95 -16.43 -7.88
N TYR A 28 12.24 -16.73 -7.75
CA TYR A 28 12.74 -17.46 -6.59
C TYR A 28 12.73 -16.60 -5.34
N ILE A 29 12.28 -17.19 -4.23
CA ILE A 29 12.23 -16.55 -2.92
C ILE A 29 12.74 -17.52 -1.85
N THR A 30 13.29 -16.98 -0.76
CA THR A 30 13.66 -17.79 0.39
C THR A 30 12.40 -18.32 1.12
N PRO A 31 12.47 -19.46 1.83
CA PRO A 31 11.34 -19.96 2.60
C PRO A 31 10.82 -18.97 3.65
N GLU A 32 11.73 -18.21 4.27
CA GLU A 32 11.38 -17.15 5.22
C GLU A 32 10.64 -16.00 4.53
N GLY A 33 11.12 -15.54 3.38
CA GLY A 33 10.43 -14.51 2.59
C GLY A 33 9.03 -14.94 2.19
N TYR A 34 8.87 -16.20 1.77
CA TYR A 34 7.56 -16.76 1.46
C TYR A 34 6.63 -16.77 2.68
N ALA A 35 7.13 -17.18 3.85
CA ALA A 35 6.32 -17.21 5.07
C ALA A 35 5.82 -15.82 5.47
N ARG A 36 6.67 -14.78 5.33
CA ARG A 36 6.29 -13.38 5.60
C ARG A 36 5.22 -12.89 4.63
N LEU A 37 5.44 -13.06 3.32
CA LEU A 37 4.45 -12.66 2.31
C LEU A 37 3.12 -13.39 2.47
N LYS A 38 3.16 -14.68 2.85
CA LYS A 38 1.94 -15.46 3.13
C LYS A 38 1.19 -14.93 4.35
N ALA A 39 1.91 -14.57 5.42
CA ALA A 39 1.31 -14.00 6.62
C ALA A 39 0.69 -12.62 6.33
N GLU A 40 1.39 -11.78 5.57
CA GLU A 40 0.91 -10.47 5.14
C GLU A 40 -0.33 -10.60 4.24
N LEU A 41 -0.29 -11.49 3.24
CA LEU A 41 -1.43 -11.78 2.38
C LEU A 41 -2.64 -12.24 3.20
N LYS A 42 -2.42 -13.10 4.19
CA LYS A 42 -3.49 -13.57 5.09
C LYS A 42 -4.14 -12.39 5.84
N GLN A 43 -3.32 -11.52 6.42
CA GLN A 43 -3.80 -10.34 7.14
C GLN A 43 -4.61 -9.41 6.23
N LEU A 44 -4.07 -9.10 5.04
CA LEU A 44 -4.72 -8.24 4.06
C LEU A 44 -6.06 -8.82 3.60
N ALA A 45 -6.10 -10.12 3.30
CA ALA A 45 -7.28 -10.78 2.74
C ALA A 45 -8.37 -11.06 3.78
N GLU A 46 -8.01 -11.52 4.98
CA GLU A 46 -8.96 -11.99 5.99
C GLU A 46 -9.42 -10.87 6.93
N ALA A 47 -8.56 -9.88 7.22
CA ALA A 47 -8.88 -8.82 8.17
C ALA A 47 -9.16 -7.48 7.47
N GLU A 48 -8.21 -6.98 6.68
CA GLU A 48 -8.29 -5.64 6.13
C GLU A 48 -9.33 -5.52 5.02
N ARG A 49 -9.31 -6.43 4.03
CA ARG A 49 -10.22 -6.35 2.89
C ARG A 49 -11.69 -6.39 3.30
N PRO A 50 -12.15 -7.28 4.20
CA PRO A 50 -13.54 -7.27 4.66
C PRO A 50 -13.91 -5.99 5.40
N ALA A 51 -13.00 -5.37 6.14
CA ALA A 51 -13.25 -4.09 6.80
C ALA A 51 -13.46 -2.97 5.78
N VAL A 52 -12.57 -2.86 4.78
CA VAL A 52 -12.71 -1.86 3.70
C VAL A 52 -14.00 -2.07 2.91
N VAL A 53 -14.34 -3.31 2.54
CA VAL A 53 -15.58 -3.62 1.82
C VAL A 53 -16.81 -3.19 2.62
N ARG A 54 -16.84 -3.43 3.94
CA ARG A 54 -17.95 -2.99 4.80
C ARG A 54 -18.09 -1.46 4.79
N THR A 55 -16.98 -0.73 4.92
CA THR A 55 -17.00 0.74 4.89
C THR A 55 -17.49 1.26 3.54
N VAL A 56 -17.01 0.69 2.43
CA VAL A 56 -17.44 1.07 1.07
C VAL A 56 -18.92 0.77 0.86
N ALA A 57 -19.40 -0.40 1.32
CA ALA A 57 -20.80 -0.78 1.21
C ALA A 57 -21.71 0.14 2.03
N TRP A 58 -21.28 0.52 3.24
CA TRP A 58 -21.99 1.49 4.06
C TRP A 58 -22.00 2.87 3.40
N ALA A 59 -20.86 3.38 2.96
CA ALA A 59 -20.76 4.66 2.26
C ALA A 59 -21.65 4.71 1.00
N ALA A 60 -21.71 3.60 0.25
CA ALA A 60 -22.56 3.46 -0.93
C ALA A 60 -24.07 3.48 -0.61
N SER A 61 -24.48 3.29 0.65
CA SER A 61 -25.87 3.33 1.10
C SER A 61 -26.36 4.73 1.51
N LEU A 62 -25.43 5.68 1.73
CA LEU A 62 -25.74 7.01 2.29
C LEU A 62 -26.10 8.07 1.25
N GLY A 63 -25.93 7.81 -0.05
CA GLY A 63 -26.24 8.79 -1.09
C GLY A 63 -25.40 8.63 -2.35
N ASP A 64 -25.15 9.76 -3.02
CA ASP A 64 -24.37 9.78 -4.26
C ASP A 64 -22.92 9.34 -4.00
N ARG A 65 -22.50 8.35 -4.78
CA ARG A 65 -21.18 7.73 -4.74
C ARG A 65 -20.10 8.62 -5.36
N SER A 66 -20.49 9.59 -6.19
CA SER A 66 -19.56 10.49 -6.86
C SER A 66 -19.01 11.57 -5.91
N GLU A 67 -19.79 11.96 -4.90
CA GLU A 67 -19.43 12.99 -3.92
C GLU A 67 -18.96 12.42 -2.57
N ASN A 68 -19.25 11.14 -2.29
CA ASN A 68 -18.88 10.51 -1.03
C ASN A 68 -17.38 10.13 -0.99
N ALA A 69 -16.61 10.87 -0.17
CA ALA A 69 -15.17 10.68 -0.02
C ALA A 69 -14.79 9.28 0.51
N ASP A 70 -15.56 8.71 1.45
CA ASP A 70 -15.30 7.39 2.02
C ASP A 70 -15.48 6.29 0.97
N TYR A 71 -16.46 6.45 0.09
CA TYR A 71 -16.66 5.54 -1.03
C TYR A 71 -15.50 5.64 -2.03
N LEU A 72 -15.09 6.85 -2.42
CA LEU A 72 -14.00 7.05 -3.38
C LEU A 72 -12.66 6.50 -2.85
N TYR A 73 -12.33 6.81 -1.60
CA TYR A 73 -11.08 6.35 -0.99
C TYR A 73 -11.09 4.83 -0.78
N GLY A 74 -12.19 4.28 -0.24
CA GLY A 74 -12.32 2.84 -0.05
C GLY A 74 -12.28 2.07 -1.37
N LYS A 75 -12.85 2.62 -2.45
CA LYS A 75 -12.75 2.03 -3.80
C LYS A 75 -11.32 2.04 -4.34
N ARG A 76 -10.52 3.09 -4.08
CA ARG A 76 -9.10 3.14 -4.48
C ARG A 76 -8.25 2.10 -3.75
N ARG A 77 -8.65 1.72 -2.54
CA ARG A 77 -7.95 0.73 -1.71
C ARG A 77 -8.31 -0.73 -2.05
N LEU A 78 -9.34 -0.97 -2.87
CA LEU A 78 -9.83 -2.31 -3.24
C LEU A 78 -9.21 -2.84 -4.54
#